data_AF-A0AAP0EFU4-F1
#
_entry.id   AF-A0AAP0EFU4-F1
#
_cell.length_a   1.000
_cell.length_b   1.000
_cell.length_c   1.000
_cell.angle_alpha   90.00
_cell.angle_beta   90.00
_cell.angle_gamma   90.00
#
_symmetry.space_group_name_H-M   'P 1'
#
loop_
_entity.id
_entity.type
_entity.pdbx_description
1 polymer ?
#
loop_
_entity_poly.entity_id
_entity_poly.type
_entity_poly.pdbx_seq_one_letter_code
_entity_poly.pdbx_strand_id
1 'polypeptide(L)'
;MSLDGSVDRRDEPHPGNANGNGNGNGNGNGVVSSSRYANQRLRLNPNTDHKPDSYDDLQLEFNPSLYSSLERYLPPSMLGISREAKAQYMRDILAKYLPEGERTRIQRHKEYRQKIIKNYQPLHGELYDMHPTSFFVPAFLKAVTANKEESFRSIIAEPSPGVYTFEMLQPRFCELLLSEVENFEKWVQEVKLRIMRPNTMNKFGAVLDDFGLEKMLDKLMDDFIRPISRVFFPEVGGATLDSHHGFVVEYGKDRDVDLGFHVDDSEVTLNVCLGKQFSGGELFFRGIRCDKHVNTETQPEEFLEYSHVPGQAVLHRGRHRHGAKATTSGHRINLLLWCRSSAFRELKKYQKDFSSWCGECQREKKERQRQSVAATKLVLASCTSDFKCHLKPYLYSQHVLYCILDLVVQELLRREGESMT
;
A
#
# COMPACT_ATOMS: atom_id res chain seq x y z
N MET A 1 -24.27 -20.92 5.49
CA MET A 1 -25.70 -20.55 5.56
C MET A 1 -25.79 -19.21 6.29
N SER A 2 -26.60 -18.32 5.73
CA SER A 2 -27.00 -17.00 6.20
C SER A 2 -25.94 -15.89 6.22
N LEU A 3 -25.90 -15.22 5.07
CA LEU A 3 -25.61 -13.79 4.86
C LEU A 3 -26.64 -12.94 5.66
N ASP A 4 -26.22 -11.83 6.26
CA ASP A 4 -26.68 -10.48 5.86
C ASP A 4 -26.03 -9.37 6.71
N GLY A 5 -25.78 -8.23 6.07
CA GLY A 5 -25.12 -7.06 6.65
C GLY A 5 -25.04 -5.94 5.62
N SER A 6 -26.21 -5.51 5.18
CA SER A 6 -26.51 -4.49 4.18
C SER A 6 -25.82 -3.14 4.40
N VAL A 7 -25.18 -2.62 3.35
CA VAL A 7 -24.82 -1.21 3.20
C VAL A 7 -25.76 -0.60 2.16
N ASP A 8 -26.66 0.27 2.61
CA ASP A 8 -27.56 1.06 1.77
C ASP A 8 -26.77 1.91 0.76
N ARG A 9 -26.91 1.60 -0.52
CA ARG A 9 -26.59 2.49 -1.64
C ARG A 9 -27.92 3.04 -2.16
N ARG A 10 -28.12 4.35 -2.05
CA ARG A 10 -29.21 5.06 -2.73
C ARG A 10 -28.82 5.31 -4.19
N ASP A 11 -29.78 5.03 -5.06
CA ASP A 11 -29.77 5.15 -6.50
C ASP A 11 -29.61 6.59 -7.00
N GLU A 12 -28.74 6.79 -7.99
CA GLU A 12 -28.77 7.94 -8.90
C GLU A 12 -29.08 7.41 -10.31
N PRO A 13 -30.10 7.95 -11.01
CA PRO A 13 -30.51 7.44 -12.32
C PRO A 13 -29.67 8.02 -13.46
N HIS A 14 -29.22 7.15 -14.36
CA HIS A 14 -28.76 7.51 -15.71
C HIS A 14 -29.94 8.03 -16.57
N PRO A 15 -29.78 9.11 -17.35
CA PRO A 15 -30.65 9.37 -18.49
C PRO A 15 -29.95 9.05 -19.82
N GLY A 16 -30.70 8.33 -20.66
CA GLY A 16 -30.33 7.95 -22.02
C GLY A 16 -30.52 9.07 -23.05
N ASN A 17 -29.94 8.84 -24.23
CA ASN A 17 -30.06 9.65 -25.44
C ASN A 17 -31.51 9.76 -25.95
N ALA A 18 -31.95 10.98 -26.29
CA ALA A 18 -32.96 11.21 -27.35
C ALA A 18 -32.93 12.67 -27.89
N ASN A 19 -33.17 12.78 -29.20
CA ASN A 19 -33.15 13.96 -30.07
C ASN A 19 -34.11 15.12 -29.72
N GLY A 20 -33.70 16.34 -30.06
CA GLY A 20 -34.41 17.17 -31.05
C GLY A 20 -35.45 18.22 -30.61
N ASN A 21 -35.04 19.50 -30.78
CA ASN A 21 -35.80 20.65 -31.31
C ASN A 21 -36.77 21.47 -30.40
N GLY A 22 -36.55 22.80 -30.35
CA GLY A 22 -37.62 23.81 -30.42
C GLY A 22 -38.01 24.63 -29.18
N ASN A 23 -37.35 25.78 -29.00
CA ASN A 23 -37.83 27.13 -28.59
C ASN A 23 -38.99 27.30 -27.56
N GLY A 24 -38.73 28.04 -26.47
CA GLY A 24 -39.78 28.59 -25.59
C GLY A 24 -39.26 29.30 -24.34
N ASN A 25 -39.42 30.63 -24.28
CA ASN A 25 -39.02 31.54 -23.21
C ASN A 25 -39.94 31.40 -21.97
N GLY A 26 -39.40 31.37 -20.74
CA GLY A 26 -40.20 31.29 -19.52
C GLY A 26 -39.39 31.22 -18.23
N ASN A 27 -39.34 32.35 -17.52
CA ASN A 27 -38.59 32.63 -16.29
C ASN A 27 -39.06 31.77 -15.09
N GLY A 28 -38.15 31.19 -14.30
CA GLY A 28 -38.51 30.53 -13.03
C GLY A 28 -37.43 29.65 -12.39
N ASN A 29 -36.65 30.24 -11.48
CA ASN A 29 -35.91 29.63 -10.36
C ASN A 29 -35.55 28.13 -10.42
N GLY A 30 -34.25 27.83 -10.59
CA GLY A 30 -33.73 26.49 -10.29
C GLY A 30 -32.23 26.34 -10.50
N VAL A 31 -31.49 26.16 -9.40
CA VAL A 31 -30.14 25.56 -9.32
C VAL A 31 -28.98 26.36 -9.94
N VAL A 32 -28.59 27.45 -9.27
CA VAL A 32 -27.22 28.00 -9.38
C VAL A 32 -26.32 27.26 -8.38
N SER A 33 -25.91 26.03 -8.70
CA SER A 33 -24.91 25.32 -7.88
C SER A 33 -24.04 24.33 -8.65
N SER A 34 -23.69 24.64 -9.91
CA SER A 34 -22.71 23.84 -10.66
C SER A 34 -21.55 24.65 -11.29
N SER A 35 -21.59 25.99 -11.27
CA SER A 35 -20.58 26.81 -11.97
C SER A 35 -19.45 27.39 -11.10
N ARG A 36 -19.58 27.45 -9.77
CA ARG A 36 -18.55 28.09 -8.91
C ARG A 36 -17.26 27.28 -8.77
N TYR A 37 -17.29 25.96 -9.02
CA TYR A 37 -16.18 25.07 -8.70
C TYR A 37 -15.31 24.65 -9.89
N ALA A 38 -15.73 24.96 -11.13
CA ALA A 38 -15.04 24.50 -12.34
C ALA A 38 -13.66 25.16 -12.58
N ASN A 39 -13.39 26.33 -11.99
CA ASN A 39 -12.22 27.18 -12.32
C ASN A 39 -11.18 27.33 -11.20
N GLN A 40 -11.27 26.58 -10.12
CA GLN A 40 -10.31 26.65 -9.01
C GLN A 40 -9.22 25.59 -9.17
N ARG A 41 -8.16 25.92 -9.91
CA ARG A 41 -7.01 25.03 -10.16
C ARG A 41 -5.70 25.80 -10.01
N LEU A 42 -4.73 25.12 -9.42
CA LEU A 42 -3.33 25.55 -9.42
C LEU A 42 -2.70 25.34 -10.80
N ARG A 43 -1.73 26.17 -11.13
CA ARG A 43 -0.83 25.97 -12.27
C ARG A 43 0.07 24.77 -12.00
N LEU A 44 0.52 24.12 -13.07
CA LEU A 44 1.50 23.03 -12.98
C LEU A 44 2.87 23.53 -12.49
N ASN A 45 3.32 24.68 -13.04
CA ASN A 45 4.62 25.25 -12.75
C ASN A 45 4.47 26.48 -11.84
N PRO A 46 5.35 26.66 -10.84
CA PRO A 46 5.33 27.82 -9.99
C PRO A 46 5.75 29.07 -10.76
N ASN A 47 5.24 30.23 -10.35
CA ASN A 47 5.78 31.51 -10.75
C ASN A 47 7.02 31.82 -9.90
N THR A 48 8.21 31.74 -10.49
CA THR A 48 9.50 31.96 -9.82
C THR A 48 9.73 33.41 -9.46
N ASP A 49 9.11 34.34 -10.19
CA ASP A 49 9.30 35.78 -10.01
C ASP A 49 8.33 36.35 -8.98
N HIS A 50 7.33 35.57 -8.56
CA HIS A 50 6.36 35.97 -7.55
C HIS A 50 6.91 35.75 -6.13
N LYS A 51 6.92 36.81 -5.33
CA LYS A 51 7.21 36.73 -3.90
C LYS A 51 5.88 36.46 -3.15
N PRO A 52 5.72 35.28 -2.52
CA PRO A 52 4.49 34.97 -1.77
C PRO A 52 4.37 35.83 -0.51
N ASP A 53 3.13 36.03 -0.07
CA ASP A 53 2.81 36.67 1.19
C ASP A 53 3.14 35.74 2.38
N SER A 54 3.35 36.34 3.55
CA SER A 54 3.24 35.62 4.82
C SER A 54 1.77 35.56 5.25
N TYR A 55 1.39 34.40 5.77
CA TYR A 55 0.04 34.10 6.24
C TYR A 55 0.01 33.77 7.74
N ASP A 56 1.11 33.99 8.46
CA ASP A 56 1.29 33.54 9.85
C ASP A 56 0.36 34.25 10.85
N ASP A 57 -0.09 35.46 10.49
CA ASP A 57 -1.00 36.29 11.28
C ASP A 57 -2.49 35.93 11.07
N LEU A 58 -2.82 35.12 10.07
CA LEU A 58 -4.19 34.73 9.78
C LEU A 58 -4.62 33.49 10.58
N GLN A 59 -5.86 33.52 11.07
CA GLN A 59 -6.52 32.35 11.66
C GLN A 59 -6.93 31.38 10.54
N LEU A 60 -6.01 30.51 10.14
CA LEU A 60 -6.17 29.59 9.01
C LEU A 60 -6.48 28.17 9.48
N GLU A 61 -7.27 27.46 8.66
CA GLU A 61 -7.62 26.05 8.89
C GLU A 61 -6.49 25.07 8.54
N PHE A 62 -5.46 25.54 7.82
CA PHE A 62 -4.27 24.77 7.43
C PHE A 62 -3.00 25.54 7.83
N ASN A 63 -1.85 24.84 7.84
CA ASN A 63 -0.56 25.46 8.18
C ASN A 63 -0.27 26.67 7.27
N PRO A 64 0.03 27.86 7.82
CA PRO A 64 0.37 29.06 7.04
C PRO A 64 1.45 28.85 5.97
N SER A 65 2.46 28.02 6.24
CA SER A 65 3.54 27.74 5.28
C SER A 65 3.07 27.04 4.00
N LEU A 66 1.95 26.30 4.09
CA LEU A 66 1.31 25.68 2.93
C LEU A 66 0.74 26.74 2.00
N TYR A 67 0.13 27.80 2.55
CA TYR A 67 -0.40 28.91 1.75
C TYR A 67 0.70 29.67 1.03
N SER A 68 1.78 30.03 1.74
CA SER A 68 2.93 30.70 1.10
C SER A 68 3.56 29.84 0.00
N SER A 69 3.58 28.51 0.17
CA SER A 69 4.09 27.58 -0.84
C SER A 69 3.16 27.46 -2.05
N LEU A 70 1.85 27.35 -1.82
CA LEU A 70 0.83 27.23 -2.86
C LEU A 70 0.60 28.51 -3.65
N GLU A 71 0.86 29.68 -3.05
CA GLU A 71 0.60 30.96 -3.69
C GLU A 71 1.33 31.11 -5.03
N ARG A 72 2.56 30.59 -5.12
CA ARG A 72 3.36 30.61 -6.37
C ARG A 72 2.70 29.84 -7.51
N TYR A 73 1.79 28.92 -7.20
CA TYR A 73 1.06 28.11 -8.17
C TYR A 73 -0.32 28.70 -8.50
N LEU A 74 -0.70 29.84 -7.93
CA LEU A 74 -1.95 30.50 -8.29
C LEU A 74 -1.93 30.99 -9.76
N PRO A 75 -3.10 31.03 -10.44
CA PRO A 75 -3.19 31.61 -11.77
C PRO A 75 -2.85 33.12 -11.73
N PRO A 76 -2.36 33.71 -12.84
CA PRO A 76 -1.94 35.12 -12.85
C PRO A 76 -3.03 36.10 -12.40
N SER A 77 -4.30 35.79 -12.68
CA SER A 77 -5.46 36.57 -12.26
C SER A 77 -5.65 36.62 -10.73
N MET A 78 -5.04 35.70 -9.99
CA MET A 78 -5.11 35.59 -8.53
C MET A 78 -3.87 36.13 -7.83
N LEU A 79 -2.74 36.31 -8.51
CA LEU A 79 -1.50 36.76 -7.84
C LEU A 79 -1.56 38.24 -7.43
N GLY A 80 -2.27 39.06 -8.21
CA GLY A 80 -2.40 40.50 -7.97
C GLY A 80 -3.55 40.93 -7.06
N ILE A 81 -4.31 39.98 -6.48
CA ILE A 81 -5.44 40.31 -5.59
C ILE A 81 -5.02 40.26 -4.12
N SER A 82 -5.93 40.67 -3.23
CA SER A 82 -5.65 40.71 -1.79
C SER A 82 -5.25 39.35 -1.22
N ARG A 83 -4.41 39.41 -0.19
CA ARG A 83 -3.92 38.24 0.54
C ARG A 83 -5.05 37.35 1.05
N GLU A 84 -6.12 37.96 1.56
CA GLU A 84 -7.28 37.26 2.11
C GLU A 84 -8.06 36.52 1.02
N ALA A 85 -8.20 37.11 -0.17
CA ALA A 85 -8.83 36.47 -1.31
C ALA A 85 -7.98 35.32 -1.87
N LYS A 86 -6.65 35.48 -1.90
CA LYS A 86 -5.71 34.38 -2.22
C LYS A 86 -5.85 33.24 -1.22
N ALA A 87 -5.91 33.54 0.09
CA ALA A 87 -6.10 32.55 1.14
C ALA A 87 -7.43 31.80 1.00
N GLN A 88 -8.54 32.49 0.72
CA GLN A 88 -9.84 31.85 0.46
C GLN A 88 -9.75 30.90 -0.74
N TYR A 89 -9.16 31.34 -1.85
CA TYR A 89 -9.03 30.51 -3.05
C TYR A 89 -8.19 29.25 -2.80
N MET A 90 -7.06 29.38 -2.11
CA MET A 90 -6.23 28.23 -1.73
C MET A 90 -6.95 27.30 -0.75
N ARG A 91 -7.73 27.84 0.20
CA ARG A 91 -8.54 27.05 1.14
C ARG A 91 -9.57 26.20 0.40
N ASP A 92 -10.27 26.78 -0.57
CA ASP A 92 -11.27 26.05 -1.37
C ASP A 92 -10.64 24.90 -2.18
N ILE A 93 -9.39 25.08 -2.63
CA ILE A 93 -8.62 24.01 -3.28
C ILE A 93 -8.25 22.94 -2.26
N LEU A 94 -7.64 23.32 -1.13
CA LEU A 94 -7.21 22.40 -0.07
C LEU A 94 -8.37 21.59 0.52
N ALA A 95 -9.54 22.18 0.67
CA ALA A 95 -10.74 21.53 1.18
C ALA A 95 -11.20 20.35 0.30
N LYS A 96 -10.82 20.31 -0.98
CA LYS A 96 -11.09 19.18 -1.88
C LYS A 96 -10.23 17.95 -1.55
N TYR A 97 -9.04 18.18 -1.02
CA TYR A 97 -8.08 17.13 -0.68
C TYR A 97 -8.18 16.70 0.78
N LEU A 98 -8.58 17.61 1.67
CA LEU A 98 -8.80 17.32 3.08
C LEU A 98 -10.14 17.91 3.55
N PRO A 99 -11.26 17.20 3.32
CA PRO A 99 -12.60 17.65 3.70
C PRO A 99 -12.74 17.88 5.21
N GLU A 100 -13.69 18.71 5.62
CA GLU A 100 -13.94 19.06 7.03
C GLU A 100 -14.11 17.86 7.97
N GLY A 101 -14.84 16.82 7.54
CA GLY A 101 -15.00 15.60 8.32
C GLY A 101 -13.68 14.89 8.61
N GLU A 102 -12.78 14.84 7.62
CA GLU A 102 -11.45 14.24 7.76
C GLU A 102 -10.56 15.09 8.69
N ARG A 103 -10.62 16.41 8.57
CA ARG A 103 -9.90 17.34 9.46
C ARG A 103 -10.36 17.19 10.91
N THR A 104 -11.66 17.14 11.12
CA THR A 104 -12.25 16.92 12.45
C THR A 104 -11.79 15.59 13.04
N ARG A 105 -11.71 14.54 12.22
CA ARG A 105 -11.19 13.22 12.62
C ARG A 105 -9.73 13.29 13.05
N ILE A 106 -8.87 13.92 12.25
CA ILE A 106 -7.44 14.11 12.56
C ILE A 106 -7.26 14.91 13.85
N GLN A 107 -7.99 16.01 14.01
CA GLN A 107 -7.92 16.85 15.20
C GLN A 107 -8.34 16.09 16.47
N ARG A 108 -9.47 15.37 16.42
CA ARG A 108 -9.92 14.52 17.54
C ARG A 108 -8.91 13.42 17.88
N HIS A 109 -8.31 12.82 16.86
CA HIS A 109 -7.26 11.82 17.05
C HIS A 109 -6.04 12.43 17.75
N LYS A 110 -5.61 13.61 17.33
CA LYS A 110 -4.51 14.36 17.97
C LYS A 110 -4.80 14.68 19.43
N GLU A 111 -6.00 15.18 19.74
CA GLU A 111 -6.44 15.47 21.12
C GLU A 111 -6.48 14.21 21.99
N TYR A 112 -6.98 13.11 21.42
CA TYR A 112 -6.98 11.80 22.08
C TYR A 112 -5.55 11.35 22.43
N ARG A 113 -4.61 11.40 21.49
CA ARG A 113 -3.20 11.03 21.72
C ARG A 113 -2.54 11.95 22.74
N GLN A 114 -2.73 13.26 22.62
CA GLN A 114 -2.20 14.24 23.58
C GLN A 114 -2.71 14.00 25.00
N LYS A 115 -3.98 13.61 25.15
CA LYS A 115 -4.54 13.24 26.46
C LYS A 115 -3.84 12.02 27.05
N ILE A 116 -3.53 11.00 26.24
CA ILE A 116 -2.79 9.83 26.72
C ILE A 116 -1.38 10.21 27.11
N ILE A 117 -0.62 10.84 26.20
CA ILE A 117 0.78 11.22 26.40
C ILE A 117 0.96 12.10 27.65
N LYS A 118 0.00 12.98 27.95
CA LYS A 118 0.06 13.84 29.14
C LYS A 118 -0.14 13.10 30.46
N ASN A 119 -0.90 12.00 30.47
CA ASN A 119 -1.36 11.35 31.71
C ASN A 119 -0.76 9.96 31.94
N TYR A 120 -0.28 9.30 30.90
CA TYR A 120 0.43 8.03 31.00
C TYR A 120 1.89 8.28 31.38
N GLN A 121 2.42 7.51 32.31
CA GLN A 121 3.84 7.51 32.65
C GLN A 121 4.53 6.29 32.03
N PRO A 122 5.46 6.49 31.08
CA PRO A 122 6.25 5.42 30.50
C PRO A 122 7.00 4.59 31.55
N LEU A 123 7.03 3.28 31.38
CA LEU A 123 7.81 2.39 32.24
C LEU A 123 9.29 2.35 31.82
N HIS A 124 9.54 2.39 30.51
CA HIS A 124 10.84 2.28 29.88
C HIS A 124 11.08 3.45 28.94
N GLY A 125 11.55 4.58 29.49
CA GLY A 125 11.87 5.79 28.72
C GLY A 125 12.83 5.54 27.54
N GLU A 126 13.71 4.54 27.64
CA GLU A 126 14.65 4.15 26.58
C GLU A 126 13.99 3.63 25.29
N LEU A 127 12.72 3.21 25.33
CA LEU A 127 11.98 2.79 24.13
C LEU A 127 11.53 3.97 23.27
N TYR A 128 11.45 5.17 23.85
CA TYR A 128 10.88 6.36 23.20
C TYR A 128 11.88 7.09 22.32
N ASP A 129 13.15 6.80 22.51
CA ASP A 129 14.25 7.27 21.69
C ASP A 129 14.93 6.07 21.03
N MET A 130 15.08 6.11 19.71
CA MET A 130 15.73 5.04 18.95
C MET A 130 17.21 4.91 19.34
N HIS A 131 17.55 3.80 20.01
CA HIS A 131 18.92 3.40 20.36
C HIS A 131 19.27 2.10 19.61
N PRO A 132 19.82 2.18 18.38
CA PRO A 132 19.90 1.01 17.48
C PRO A 132 20.67 -0.19 18.06
N THR A 133 21.75 0.06 18.81
CA THR A 133 22.57 -1.00 19.42
C THR A 133 21.89 -1.70 20.60
N SER A 134 20.87 -1.09 21.20
CA SER A 134 20.05 -1.70 22.26
C SER A 134 18.84 -2.43 21.69
N PHE A 135 18.43 -2.09 20.47
CA PHE A 135 17.20 -2.59 19.86
C PHE A 135 17.47 -3.78 18.95
N PHE A 136 18.53 -3.68 18.14
CA PHE A 136 18.79 -4.63 17.07
C PHE A 136 19.94 -5.57 17.35
N VAL A 137 19.86 -6.78 16.80
CA VAL A 137 20.99 -7.70 16.81
C VAL A 137 22.15 -7.13 15.97
N PRO A 138 23.42 -7.37 16.36
CA PRO A 138 24.57 -6.75 15.67
C PRO A 138 24.65 -7.05 14.18
N ALA A 139 24.25 -8.25 13.74
CA ALA A 139 24.26 -8.64 12.33
C ALA A 139 23.28 -7.78 11.50
N PHE A 140 22.06 -7.57 12.02
CA PHE A 140 21.06 -6.71 11.40
C PHE A 140 21.57 -5.28 11.28
N LEU A 141 22.05 -4.71 12.39
CA LEU A 141 22.53 -3.33 12.41
C LEU A 141 23.69 -3.13 11.41
N LYS A 142 24.66 -4.06 11.38
CA LYS A 142 25.78 -4.01 10.44
C LYS A 142 25.30 -4.04 8.98
N ALA A 143 24.33 -4.89 8.66
CA ALA A 143 23.80 -4.99 7.30
C ALA A 143 23.07 -3.72 6.86
N VAL A 144 22.28 -3.12 7.75
CA VAL A 144 21.56 -1.87 7.49
C VAL A 144 22.49 -0.67 7.40
N THR A 145 23.48 -0.56 8.28
CA THR A 145 24.48 0.52 8.21
C THR A 145 25.31 0.45 6.92
N ALA A 146 25.63 -0.75 6.43
CA ALA A 146 26.29 -0.91 5.15
C ALA A 146 25.41 -0.43 3.98
N ASN A 147 24.09 -0.58 4.11
CA ASN A 147 23.07 -0.10 3.18
C ASN A 147 23.30 -0.54 1.72
N LYS A 148 23.70 -1.81 1.54
CA LYS A 148 23.93 -2.44 0.24
C LYS A 148 23.02 -3.65 0.08
N GLU A 149 22.66 -3.96 -1.15
CA GLU A 149 21.83 -5.14 -1.43
C GLU A 149 22.49 -6.43 -0.96
N GLU A 150 23.80 -6.59 -1.17
CA GLU A 150 24.55 -7.78 -0.74
C GLU A 150 24.56 -7.92 0.78
N SER A 151 24.63 -6.81 1.53
CA SER A 151 24.62 -6.85 2.99
C SER A 151 23.25 -7.25 3.51
N PHE A 152 22.16 -6.77 2.92
CA PHE A 152 20.81 -7.24 3.29
C PHE A 152 20.60 -8.72 2.96
N ARG A 153 20.99 -9.15 1.75
CA ARG A 153 20.87 -10.54 1.32
C ARG A 153 21.67 -11.51 2.19
N SER A 154 22.72 -11.04 2.85
CA SER A 154 23.51 -11.88 3.77
C SER A 154 22.78 -12.26 5.07
N ILE A 155 21.72 -11.54 5.44
CA ILE A 155 20.97 -11.76 6.70
C ILE A 155 19.49 -12.12 6.48
N ILE A 156 18.99 -12.02 5.25
CA ILE A 156 17.58 -12.25 4.89
C ILE A 156 17.43 -13.60 4.19
N ALA A 157 16.47 -14.39 4.65
CA ALA A 157 15.95 -15.54 3.92
C ALA A 157 14.63 -15.18 3.21
N GLU A 158 14.34 -15.83 2.09
CA GLU A 158 13.07 -15.69 1.35
C GLU A 158 12.37 -17.05 1.27
N PRO A 159 11.63 -17.48 2.32
CA PRO A 159 10.94 -18.77 2.33
C PRO A 159 9.86 -18.91 1.25
N SER A 160 9.32 -17.80 0.74
CA SER A 160 8.37 -17.77 -0.37
C SER A 160 8.52 -16.44 -1.11
N PRO A 161 8.30 -16.38 -2.43
CA PRO A 161 8.45 -15.14 -3.21
C PRO A 161 7.77 -13.93 -2.56
N GLY A 162 8.56 -12.91 -2.22
CA GLY A 162 8.10 -11.67 -1.59
C GLY A 162 7.73 -11.78 -0.11
N VAL A 163 8.13 -12.86 0.57
CA VAL A 163 8.08 -13.01 2.03
C VAL A 163 9.51 -13.17 2.53
N TYR A 164 10.01 -12.18 3.25
CA TYR A 164 11.39 -12.14 3.73
C TYR A 164 11.43 -12.31 5.24
N THR A 165 12.39 -13.08 5.74
CA THR A 165 12.56 -13.33 7.18
C THR A 165 13.99 -13.09 7.61
N PHE A 166 14.18 -12.50 8.80
CA PHE A 166 15.50 -12.17 9.34
C PHE A 166 15.45 -11.95 10.85
N GLU A 167 16.55 -12.27 11.53
CA GLU A 167 16.73 -11.93 12.95
C GLU A 167 16.92 -10.41 13.08
N MET A 168 16.13 -9.77 13.92
CA MET A 168 16.05 -8.31 13.96
C MET A 168 16.27 -7.77 15.36
N LEU A 169 15.43 -8.16 16.33
CA LEU A 169 15.38 -7.53 17.64
C LEU A 169 16.18 -8.30 18.68
N GLN A 170 16.84 -7.56 19.57
CA GLN A 170 17.45 -8.17 20.75
C GLN A 170 16.36 -8.71 21.69
N PRO A 171 16.60 -9.85 22.37
CA PRO A 171 15.67 -10.38 23.37
C PRO A 171 15.31 -9.36 24.45
N ARG A 172 16.27 -8.53 24.86
CA ARG A 172 16.05 -7.46 25.84
C ARG A 172 15.07 -6.40 25.36
N PHE A 173 15.16 -6.00 24.09
CA PHE A 173 14.19 -5.07 23.51
C PHE A 173 12.78 -5.66 23.49
N CYS A 174 12.65 -6.94 23.12
CA CYS A 174 11.36 -7.62 23.15
C CYS A 174 10.74 -7.62 24.55
N GLU A 175 11.54 -7.87 25.60
CA GLU A 175 11.08 -7.79 26.99
C GLU A 175 10.59 -6.40 27.37
N LEU A 176 11.38 -5.37 27.08
CA LEU A 176 11.05 -3.99 27.41
C LEU A 176 9.76 -3.54 26.74
N LEU A 177 9.61 -3.83 25.44
CA LEU A 177 8.41 -3.45 24.70
C LEU A 177 7.16 -4.20 25.22
N LEU A 178 7.30 -5.47 25.57
CA LEU A 178 6.20 -6.23 26.18
C LEU A 178 5.77 -5.63 27.52
N SER A 179 6.71 -5.37 28.44
CA SER A 179 6.38 -4.80 29.74
C SER A 179 5.84 -3.38 29.65
N GLU A 180 6.29 -2.59 28.66
CA GLU A 180 5.71 -1.26 28.39
C GLU A 180 4.25 -1.36 27.94
N VAL A 181 3.93 -2.28 27.02
CA VAL A 181 2.55 -2.49 26.55
C VAL A 181 1.66 -2.99 27.69
N GLU A 182 2.15 -3.94 28.50
CA GLU A 182 1.43 -4.43 29.68
C GLU A 182 1.16 -3.30 30.70
N ASN A 183 2.14 -2.43 30.93
CA ASN A 183 1.99 -1.27 31.81
C ASN A 183 0.97 -0.27 31.26
N PHE A 184 1.00 -0.01 29.95
CA PHE A 184 0.02 0.84 29.29
C PHE A 184 -1.39 0.28 29.40
N GLU A 185 -1.59 -1.01 29.11
CA GLU A 185 -2.90 -1.65 29.22
C GLU A 185 -3.44 -1.63 30.66
N LYS A 186 -2.58 -1.89 31.64
CA LYS A 186 -2.94 -1.81 33.07
C LYS A 186 -3.39 -0.40 33.45
N TRP A 187 -2.63 0.62 33.06
CA TRP A 187 -2.98 2.02 33.30
C TRP A 187 -4.34 2.35 32.66
N VAL A 188 -4.56 1.96 31.39
CA VAL A 188 -5.84 2.16 30.68
C VAL A 188 -7.03 1.58 31.46
N GLN A 189 -6.86 0.38 32.03
CA GLN A 189 -7.91 -0.26 32.84
C GLN A 189 -8.15 0.50 34.15
N GLU A 190 -7.08 0.90 34.85
CA GLU A 190 -7.16 1.65 36.11
C GLU A 190 -7.88 3.00 35.94
N VAL A 191 -7.56 3.75 34.88
CA VAL A 191 -8.19 5.04 34.59
C VAL A 191 -9.52 4.91 33.82
N LYS A 192 -9.94 3.67 33.50
CA LYS A 192 -11.16 3.35 32.73
C LYS A 192 -11.24 4.11 31.40
N LEU A 193 -10.10 4.26 30.73
CA LEU A 193 -10.01 4.97 29.45
C LEU A 193 -10.44 4.05 28.31
N ARG A 194 -11.28 4.54 27.41
CA ARG A 194 -11.55 3.85 26.14
C ARG A 194 -10.46 4.21 25.14
N ILE A 195 -9.67 3.22 24.73
CA ILE A 195 -8.62 3.38 23.72
C ILE A 195 -9.06 2.91 22.33
N MET A 196 -8.35 3.36 21.31
CA MET A 196 -8.45 2.79 19.97
C MET A 196 -7.77 1.42 19.94
N ARG A 197 -8.37 0.49 19.20
CA ARG A 197 -7.81 -0.87 19.02
C ARG A 197 -6.86 -0.89 17.82
N PRO A 198 -5.91 -1.85 17.79
CA PRO A 198 -4.85 -1.87 16.78
C PRO A 198 -5.36 -1.76 15.34
N ASN A 199 -6.43 -2.47 15.02
CA ASN A 199 -7.14 -2.37 13.75
C ASN A 199 -8.59 -2.87 13.91
N THR A 200 -9.33 -2.96 12.82
CA THR A 200 -10.74 -3.41 12.81
C THR A 200 -10.93 -4.91 13.02
N MET A 201 -9.85 -5.69 12.92
CA MET A 201 -9.87 -7.16 12.99
C MET A 201 -9.33 -7.70 14.32
N ASN A 202 -8.55 -6.91 15.07
CA ASN A 202 -7.96 -7.26 16.35
C ASN A 202 -8.65 -6.54 17.51
N LYS A 203 -9.03 -7.29 18.55
CA LYS A 203 -9.67 -6.77 19.76
C LYS A 203 -8.66 -6.44 20.86
N PHE A 204 -7.48 -7.06 20.82
CA PHE A 204 -6.46 -6.96 21.85
C PHE A 204 -5.12 -6.45 21.32
N GLY A 205 -4.38 -5.80 22.21
CA GLY A 205 -3.17 -5.04 21.89
C GLY A 205 -3.39 -3.53 21.85
N ALA A 206 -2.34 -2.81 21.47
CA ALA A 206 -2.26 -1.35 21.56
C ALA A 206 -1.61 -0.71 20.32
N VAL A 207 -2.05 0.50 19.98
CA VAL A 207 -1.39 1.36 18.99
C VAL A 207 -0.26 2.11 19.69
N LEU A 208 0.97 1.97 19.19
CA LEU A 208 2.17 2.44 19.88
C LEU A 208 2.31 3.97 19.84
N ASP A 209 1.83 4.59 18.76
CA ASP A 209 1.82 6.05 18.59
C ASP A 209 0.94 6.74 19.64
N ASP A 210 -0.09 6.06 20.15
CA ASP A 210 -1.06 6.63 21.09
C ASP A 210 -0.42 6.98 22.43
N PHE A 211 0.60 6.22 22.84
CA PHE A 211 1.30 6.42 24.10
C PHE A 211 2.75 6.85 23.93
N GLY A 212 3.11 7.35 22.74
CA GLY A 212 4.27 8.22 22.52
C GLY A 212 5.45 7.62 21.72
N LEU A 213 5.31 6.42 21.15
CA LEU A 213 6.40 5.77 20.40
C LEU A 213 6.56 6.23 18.94
N GLU A 214 5.73 7.18 18.47
CA GLU A 214 5.73 7.68 17.08
C GLU A 214 7.12 8.06 16.58
N LYS A 215 7.87 8.87 17.33
CA LYS A 215 9.23 9.28 16.91
C LYS A 215 10.21 8.12 16.77
N MET A 216 10.07 7.09 17.61
CA MET A 216 10.89 5.90 17.51
C MET A 216 10.51 5.10 16.26
N LEU A 217 9.22 4.96 15.99
CA LEU A 217 8.68 4.25 14.84
C LEU A 217 8.95 4.97 13.50
N ASP A 218 8.96 6.30 13.49
CA ASP A 218 9.39 7.12 12.35
C ASP A 218 10.83 6.75 11.98
N LYS A 219 11.75 6.75 12.95
CA LYS A 219 13.14 6.33 12.73
C LYS A 219 13.26 4.86 12.33
N LEU A 220 12.46 3.98 12.93
CA LEU A 220 12.43 2.56 12.57
C LEU A 220 12.10 2.39 11.08
N MET A 221 11.04 3.08 10.62
CA MET A 221 10.64 3.07 9.23
C MET A 221 11.72 3.66 8.34
N ASP A 222 12.20 4.86 8.65
CA ASP A 222 13.03 5.67 7.77
C ASP A 222 14.45 5.12 7.63
N ASP A 223 15.08 4.76 8.74
CA ASP A 223 16.48 4.41 8.79
C ASP A 223 16.72 2.90 8.62
N PHE A 224 15.71 2.05 8.86
CA PHE A 224 15.88 0.59 8.87
C PHE A 224 14.98 -0.14 7.87
N ILE A 225 13.68 0.15 7.86
CA ILE A 225 12.73 -0.59 7.01
C ILE A 225 12.72 -0.08 5.56
N ARG A 226 12.77 1.23 5.34
CA ARG A 226 12.78 1.85 4.00
C ARG A 226 14.02 1.44 3.18
N PRO A 227 15.26 1.38 3.73
CA PRO A 227 16.43 0.90 2.98
C PRO A 227 16.30 -0.53 2.48
N ILE A 228 15.79 -1.43 3.31
CA ILE A 228 15.50 -2.83 2.95
C ILE A 228 14.38 -2.86 1.90
N SER A 229 13.31 -2.11 2.15
CA SER A 229 12.13 -2.09 1.28
C SER A 229 12.41 -1.54 -0.12
N ARG A 230 13.34 -0.58 -0.25
CA ARG A 230 13.83 -0.10 -1.55
C ARG A 230 14.37 -1.22 -2.43
N VAL A 231 15.04 -2.20 -1.84
CA VAL A 231 15.68 -3.32 -2.55
C VAL A 231 14.67 -4.42 -2.86
N PHE A 232 13.87 -4.82 -1.87
CA PHE A 232 13.03 -6.01 -1.96
C PHE A 232 11.59 -5.75 -2.40
N PHE A 233 11.13 -4.50 -2.36
CA PHE A 233 9.77 -4.09 -2.74
C PHE A 233 9.75 -2.84 -3.65
N PRO A 234 10.59 -2.76 -4.70
CA PRO A 234 10.63 -1.59 -5.59
C PRO A 234 9.30 -1.38 -6.33
N GLU A 235 8.52 -2.45 -6.56
CA GLU A 235 7.27 -2.44 -7.31
C GLU A 235 6.07 -1.87 -6.53
N VAL A 236 6.23 -1.65 -5.22
CA VAL A 236 5.21 -1.04 -4.35
C VAL A 236 5.68 0.23 -3.64
N GLY A 237 6.70 0.90 -4.19
CA GLY A 237 7.19 2.14 -3.60
C GLY A 237 7.93 1.95 -2.28
N GLY A 238 8.64 0.82 -2.12
CA GLY A 238 9.45 0.58 -0.91
C GLY A 238 10.52 1.65 -0.64
N ALA A 239 10.93 2.39 -1.67
CA ALA A 239 11.85 3.54 -1.55
C ALA A 239 11.18 4.84 -1.07
N THR A 240 9.85 4.92 -1.16
CA THR A 240 9.05 6.14 -0.96
C THR A 240 8.05 5.98 0.18
N LEU A 241 8.31 5.05 1.11
CA LEU A 241 7.53 4.92 2.34
C LEU A 241 7.62 6.23 3.13
N ASP A 242 6.52 6.74 3.64
CA ASP A 242 6.44 8.08 4.24
C ASP A 242 5.48 8.18 5.43
N SER A 243 4.79 7.10 5.76
CA SER A 243 3.90 7.02 6.92
C SER A 243 3.80 5.61 7.44
N HIS A 244 3.53 5.46 8.74
CA HIS A 244 3.38 4.16 9.38
C HIS A 244 2.10 4.05 10.20
N HIS A 245 1.75 2.82 10.56
CA HIS A 245 0.84 2.50 11.65
C HIS A 245 1.47 1.36 12.46
N GLY A 246 2.01 1.71 13.62
CA GLY A 246 2.74 0.78 14.49
C GLY A 246 1.88 0.33 15.66
N PHE A 247 1.74 -0.98 15.83
CA PHE A 247 0.86 -1.55 16.84
C PHE A 247 1.33 -2.92 17.28
N VAL A 248 0.87 -3.34 18.46
CA VAL A 248 1.02 -4.71 18.95
C VAL A 248 -0.32 -5.41 18.89
N VAL A 249 -0.30 -6.70 18.56
CA VAL A 249 -1.45 -7.60 18.62
C VAL A 249 -1.16 -8.75 19.57
N GLU A 250 -2.19 -9.22 20.24
CA GLU A 250 -2.11 -10.29 21.24
C GLU A 250 -3.05 -11.43 20.90
N TYR A 251 -2.50 -12.64 20.85
CA TYR A 251 -3.25 -13.87 20.65
C TYR A 251 -3.09 -14.85 21.81
N GLY A 252 -4.15 -15.60 22.11
CA GLY A 252 -4.20 -16.54 23.22
C GLY A 252 -5.63 -16.86 23.68
N LYS A 253 -5.74 -17.69 24.74
CA LYS A 253 -7.03 -18.23 25.23
C LYS A 253 -8.04 -17.15 25.65
N ASP A 254 -7.56 -16.07 26.26
CA ASP A 254 -8.37 -14.92 26.74
C ASP A 254 -8.09 -13.65 25.92
N ARG A 255 -7.71 -13.85 24.66
CA ARG A 255 -7.33 -12.83 23.67
C ARG A 255 -7.96 -13.18 22.31
N ASP A 256 -7.46 -12.61 21.22
CA ASP A 256 -7.82 -13.10 19.89
C ASP A 256 -7.22 -14.51 19.71
N VAL A 257 -7.96 -15.46 19.12
CA VAL A 257 -7.45 -16.83 18.98
C VAL A 257 -6.70 -17.01 17.66
N ASP A 258 -7.26 -16.47 16.59
CA ASP A 258 -6.73 -16.51 15.23
C ASP A 258 -6.97 -15.15 14.54
N LEU A 259 -6.50 -15.05 13.30
CA LEU A 259 -6.89 -13.95 12.42
C LEU A 259 -7.17 -14.50 11.03
N GLY A 260 -8.42 -14.34 10.60
CA GLY A 260 -8.89 -14.80 9.30
C GLY A 260 -8.10 -14.23 8.13
N PHE A 261 -8.39 -14.76 6.94
CA PHE A 261 -7.74 -14.35 5.71
C PHE A 261 -7.97 -12.87 5.36
N HIS A 262 -6.89 -12.12 5.14
CA HIS A 262 -6.92 -10.69 4.85
C HIS A 262 -5.70 -10.23 4.03
N VAL A 263 -5.67 -8.92 3.78
CA VAL A 263 -4.51 -8.15 3.31
C VAL A 263 -4.36 -6.94 4.21
N ASP A 264 -3.16 -6.38 4.27
CA ASP A 264 -2.89 -5.18 5.05
C ASP A 264 -3.15 -3.92 4.24
N ASP A 265 -3.54 -2.85 4.95
CA ASP A 265 -3.56 -1.49 4.41
C ASP A 265 -2.14 -0.88 4.45
N SER A 266 -1.20 -1.54 3.76
CA SER A 266 0.19 -1.13 3.68
C SER A 266 0.77 -1.42 2.29
N GLU A 267 1.85 -0.74 1.95
CA GLU A 267 2.70 -1.14 0.84
C GLU A 267 3.62 -2.27 1.30
N VAL A 268 4.24 -2.10 2.46
CA VAL A 268 5.11 -3.08 3.12
C VAL A 268 4.67 -3.24 4.58
N THR A 269 4.57 -4.49 5.05
CA THR A 269 4.30 -4.84 6.44
C THR A 269 5.52 -5.50 7.05
N LEU A 270 5.95 -4.96 8.19
CA LEU A 270 6.86 -5.63 9.12
C LEU A 270 6.03 -6.31 10.22
N ASN A 271 6.32 -7.57 10.52
CA ASN A 271 5.73 -8.33 11.61
C ASN A 271 6.82 -9.04 12.40
N VAL A 272 7.05 -8.64 13.65
CA VAL A 272 8.11 -9.18 14.51
C VAL A 272 7.50 -9.86 15.72
N CYS A 273 7.93 -11.09 16.00
CA CYS A 273 7.46 -11.80 17.19
C CYS A 273 8.16 -11.26 18.45
N LEU A 274 7.37 -10.86 19.45
CA LEU A 274 7.87 -10.41 20.76
C LEU A 274 7.74 -11.50 21.83
N GLY A 275 6.66 -12.27 21.77
CA GLY A 275 6.31 -13.29 22.78
C GLY A 275 7.30 -14.44 22.83
N LYS A 276 7.53 -15.02 24.02
CA LYS A 276 8.59 -16.01 24.27
C LYS A 276 8.15 -17.48 24.26
N GLN A 277 6.93 -17.79 24.72
CA GLN A 277 6.46 -19.17 24.87
C GLN A 277 4.98 -19.28 24.46
N PHE A 278 4.74 -19.86 23.30
CA PHE A 278 3.40 -20.18 22.78
C PHE A 278 3.50 -21.33 21.77
N SER A 279 2.37 -21.94 21.44
CA SER A 279 2.25 -22.98 20.42
C SER A 279 1.11 -22.63 19.45
N GLY A 280 1.24 -23.04 18.19
CA GLY A 280 0.33 -22.62 17.12
C GLY A 280 0.57 -21.17 16.71
N GLY A 281 -0.45 -20.55 16.10
CA GLY A 281 -0.35 -19.15 15.68
C GLY A 281 0.50 -18.92 14.43
N GLU A 282 0.75 -19.97 13.63
CA GLU A 282 1.51 -19.85 12.39
C GLU A 282 0.86 -18.82 11.46
N LEU A 283 1.69 -17.98 10.84
CA LEU A 283 1.24 -17.17 9.72
C LEU A 283 1.09 -18.08 8.50
N PHE A 284 0.02 -17.89 7.75
CA PHE A 284 -0.12 -18.52 6.45
C PHE A 284 -0.22 -17.46 5.36
N PHE A 285 0.49 -17.65 4.26
CA PHE A 285 0.47 -16.80 3.07
C PHE A 285 -0.12 -17.55 1.88
N ARG A 286 -0.76 -16.81 0.97
CA ARG A 286 -1.53 -17.35 -0.16
C ARG A 286 -1.35 -16.51 -1.42
N GLY A 287 -0.14 -16.01 -1.64
CA GLY A 287 0.22 -15.23 -2.82
C GLY A 287 -0.40 -13.83 -2.88
N ILE A 288 0.08 -13.06 -3.86
CA ILE A 288 -0.24 -11.65 -4.05
C ILE A 288 -1.34 -11.48 -5.12
N ARG A 289 -2.29 -10.56 -4.88
CA ARG A 289 -3.39 -10.26 -5.81
C ARG A 289 -3.71 -8.77 -5.92
N CYS A 290 -4.10 -8.36 -7.13
CA CYS A 290 -4.71 -7.06 -7.35
C CYS A 290 -6.13 -6.99 -6.76
N ASP A 291 -6.73 -5.80 -6.74
CA ASP A 291 -8.05 -5.58 -6.13
C ASP A 291 -9.15 -6.42 -6.79
N LYS A 292 -9.03 -6.69 -8.11
CA LYS A 292 -9.98 -7.55 -8.84
C LYS A 292 -9.89 -9.04 -8.46
N HIS A 293 -8.71 -9.50 -8.06
CA HIS A 293 -8.42 -10.93 -7.88
C HIS A 293 -8.16 -11.31 -6.41
N VAL A 294 -8.41 -10.41 -5.45
CA VAL A 294 -8.10 -10.66 -4.04
C VAL A 294 -8.79 -11.93 -3.49
N ASN A 295 -9.98 -12.23 -4.00
CA ASN A 295 -10.80 -13.36 -3.59
C ASN A 295 -10.63 -14.62 -4.46
N THR A 296 -9.69 -14.65 -5.41
CA THR A 296 -9.51 -15.85 -6.25
C THR A 296 -8.84 -16.98 -5.47
N GLU A 297 -8.90 -18.19 -6.00
CA GLU A 297 -8.31 -19.35 -5.36
C GLU A 297 -6.79 -19.21 -5.16
N THR A 298 -6.28 -20.01 -4.23
CA THR A 298 -4.86 -20.08 -3.91
C THR A 298 -4.28 -21.31 -4.58
N GLN A 299 -3.18 -21.15 -5.28
CA GLN A 299 -2.47 -22.28 -5.87
C GLN A 299 -1.53 -22.92 -4.84
N PRO A 300 -1.23 -24.23 -4.94
CA PRO A 300 -0.35 -24.92 -4.00
C PRO A 300 1.02 -24.24 -3.84
N GLU A 301 1.59 -23.73 -4.94
CA GLU A 301 2.89 -23.04 -4.95
C GLU A 301 2.89 -21.66 -4.27
N GLU A 302 1.70 -21.10 -4.00
CA GLU A 302 1.54 -19.81 -3.33
C GLU A 302 1.42 -19.95 -1.81
N PHE A 303 1.32 -21.19 -1.32
CA PHE A 303 1.10 -21.48 0.09
C PHE A 303 2.41 -21.53 0.87
N LEU A 304 2.49 -20.72 1.92
CA LEU A 304 3.57 -20.77 2.91
C LEU A 304 2.96 -20.76 4.30
N GLU A 305 3.44 -21.63 5.18
CA GLU A 305 3.22 -21.51 6.62
C GLU A 305 4.52 -21.13 7.31
N TYR A 306 4.45 -20.16 8.21
CA TYR A 306 5.59 -19.64 8.93
C TYR A 306 5.33 -19.66 10.43
N SER A 307 6.18 -20.39 11.15
CA SER A 307 6.20 -20.42 12.61
C SER A 307 7.03 -19.25 13.14
N HIS A 308 6.44 -18.44 14.00
CA HIS A 308 7.14 -17.30 14.57
C HIS A 308 8.25 -17.71 15.55
N VAL A 309 9.33 -16.94 15.52
CA VAL A 309 10.47 -17.05 16.46
C VAL A 309 10.65 -15.68 17.13
N PRO A 310 10.76 -15.61 18.47
CA PRO A 310 10.95 -14.35 19.18
C PRO A 310 12.16 -13.56 18.62
N GLY A 311 11.99 -12.26 18.39
CA GLY A 311 13.01 -11.37 17.81
C GLY A 311 13.18 -11.47 16.29
N GLN A 312 12.57 -12.47 15.64
CA GLN A 312 12.61 -12.64 14.19
C GLN A 312 11.46 -11.87 13.51
N ALA A 313 11.83 -11.16 12.45
CA ALA A 313 10.92 -10.39 11.62
C ALA A 313 10.46 -11.20 10.40
N VAL A 314 9.22 -10.94 9.98
CA VAL A 314 8.67 -11.25 8.67
C VAL A 314 8.36 -9.92 8.00
N LEU A 315 8.91 -9.70 6.81
CA LEU A 315 8.68 -8.52 5.99
C LEU A 315 8.03 -8.97 4.69
N HIS A 316 6.85 -8.45 4.39
CA HIS A 316 6.10 -8.81 3.19
C HIS A 316 5.33 -7.63 2.63
N ARG A 317 4.91 -7.75 1.37
CA ARG A 317 4.00 -6.78 0.76
C ARG A 317 2.65 -6.79 1.49
N GLY A 318 2.05 -5.62 1.73
CA GLY A 318 0.74 -5.56 2.41
C GLY A 318 -0.38 -6.28 1.65
N ARG A 319 -0.30 -6.27 0.31
CA ARG A 319 -1.20 -7.00 -0.59
C ARG A 319 -0.94 -8.51 -0.69
N HIS A 320 0.05 -9.04 0.03
CA HIS A 320 0.23 -10.47 0.16
C HIS A 320 -0.91 -11.00 1.03
N ARG A 321 -1.74 -11.87 0.47
CA ARG A 321 -2.90 -12.41 1.18
C ARG A 321 -2.43 -13.38 2.25
N HIS A 322 -2.85 -13.18 3.48
CA HIS A 322 -2.35 -13.95 4.61
C HIS A 322 -3.33 -13.99 5.77
N GLY A 323 -2.97 -14.71 6.83
CA GLY A 323 -3.70 -14.74 8.10
C GLY A 323 -2.87 -15.43 9.19
N ALA A 324 -3.44 -15.57 10.37
CA ALA A 324 -2.82 -16.28 11.49
C ALA A 324 -3.71 -17.46 11.89
N LYS A 325 -3.11 -18.64 12.05
CA LYS A 325 -3.78 -19.80 12.65
C LYS A 325 -4.08 -19.57 14.13
N ALA A 326 -4.86 -20.47 14.71
CA ALA A 326 -5.18 -20.46 16.12
C ALA A 326 -3.93 -20.63 16.99
N THR A 327 -3.75 -19.75 17.97
CA THR A 327 -2.80 -19.95 19.06
C THR A 327 -3.39 -20.98 20.03
N THR A 328 -2.72 -22.12 20.20
CA THR A 328 -3.26 -23.26 20.96
C THR A 328 -2.78 -23.29 22.42
N SER A 329 -1.66 -22.62 22.72
CA SER A 329 -1.12 -22.47 24.06
C SER A 329 -0.26 -21.21 24.17
N GLY A 330 -0.16 -20.64 25.38
CA GLY A 330 0.61 -19.44 25.66
C GLY A 330 0.01 -18.16 25.07
N HIS A 331 0.80 -17.08 25.09
CA HIS A 331 0.43 -15.79 24.52
C HIS A 331 1.40 -15.42 23.40
N ARG A 332 0.88 -15.32 22.17
CA ARG A 332 1.63 -14.86 21.01
C ARG A 332 1.41 -13.37 20.88
N ILE A 333 2.50 -12.61 20.96
CA ILE A 333 2.47 -11.15 20.89
C ILE A 333 3.43 -10.72 19.80
N ASN A 334 2.94 -9.91 18.89
CA ASN A 334 3.68 -9.48 17.71
C ASN A 334 3.63 -7.96 17.57
N LEU A 335 4.77 -7.36 17.24
CA LEU A 335 4.90 -5.98 16.77
C LEU A 335 4.61 -5.95 15.27
N LEU A 336 3.70 -5.09 14.85
CA LEU A 336 3.44 -4.80 13.45
C LEU A 336 3.76 -3.34 13.14
N LEU A 337 4.35 -3.12 11.96
CA LEU A 337 4.51 -1.81 11.38
C LEU A 337 4.00 -1.84 9.94
N TRP A 338 2.86 -1.22 9.71
CA TRP A 338 2.31 -1.02 8.37
C TRP A 338 2.91 0.23 7.77
N CYS A 339 3.84 0.07 6.83
CA CYS A 339 4.48 1.18 6.13
C CYS A 339 3.73 1.50 4.84
N ARG A 340 3.47 2.79 4.62
CA ARG A 340 2.72 3.29 3.47
C ARG A 340 3.54 4.29 2.66
N SER A 341 3.22 4.40 1.38
CA SER A 341 3.77 5.40 0.48
C SER A 341 2.66 6.21 -0.18
N SER A 342 2.56 7.49 0.16
CA SER A 342 1.59 8.40 -0.50
C SER A 342 1.85 8.51 -2.00
N ALA A 343 3.11 8.56 -2.42
CA ALA A 343 3.52 8.63 -3.82
C ALA A 343 3.06 7.40 -4.61
N PHE A 344 3.30 6.19 -4.08
CA PHE A 344 2.84 4.96 -4.74
C PHE A 344 1.31 4.87 -4.79
N ARG A 345 0.62 5.24 -3.70
CA ARG A 345 -0.85 5.24 -3.66
C ARG A 345 -1.47 6.19 -4.68
N GLU A 346 -0.84 7.34 -4.94
CA GLU A 346 -1.25 8.24 -6.00
C GLU A 346 -1.02 7.62 -7.38
N LEU A 347 0.18 7.09 -7.64
CA LEU A 347 0.51 6.43 -8.91
C LEU A 347 -0.42 5.23 -9.21
N LYS A 348 -0.77 4.45 -8.19
CA LYS A 348 -1.65 3.28 -8.31
C LYS A 348 -3.03 3.64 -8.89
N LYS A 349 -3.54 4.86 -8.67
CA LYS A 349 -4.84 5.32 -9.24
C LYS A 349 -4.84 5.30 -10.77
N TYR A 350 -3.67 5.42 -11.38
CA TYR A 350 -3.49 5.45 -12.83
C TYR A 350 -3.03 4.10 -13.40
N GLN A 351 -2.65 3.14 -12.55
CA GLN A 351 -2.20 1.83 -12.97
C GLN A 351 -3.40 0.95 -13.38
N LYS A 352 -3.44 0.56 -14.66
CA LYS A 352 -4.51 -0.30 -15.22
C LYS A 352 -4.09 -1.76 -15.41
N ASP A 353 -2.79 -2.04 -15.50
CA ASP A 353 -2.25 -3.39 -15.65
C ASP A 353 -1.50 -3.83 -14.38
N PHE A 354 -1.89 -5.00 -13.88
CA PHE A 354 -1.32 -5.65 -12.70
C PHE A 354 -0.68 -7.01 -13.03
N SER A 355 -0.52 -7.33 -14.32
CA SER A 355 0.05 -8.59 -14.79
C SER A 355 1.53 -8.78 -14.43
N SER A 356 2.23 -7.75 -13.96
CA SER A 356 3.61 -7.89 -13.48
C SER A 356 3.71 -8.53 -12.10
N TRP A 357 2.68 -8.42 -11.24
CA TRP A 357 2.79 -8.84 -9.84
C TRP A 357 1.56 -9.57 -9.27
N CYS A 358 0.40 -9.49 -9.91
CA CYS A 358 -0.77 -10.28 -9.51
C CYS A 358 -0.68 -11.69 -10.09
N GLY A 359 -0.59 -12.71 -9.24
CA GLY A 359 -0.45 -14.11 -9.67
C GLY A 359 -1.59 -14.57 -10.59
N GLU A 360 -2.82 -14.14 -10.33
CA GLU A 360 -3.96 -14.43 -11.20
C GLU A 360 -3.89 -13.71 -12.55
N CYS A 361 -3.55 -12.42 -12.57
CA CYS A 361 -3.40 -11.69 -13.84
C CYS A 361 -2.31 -12.32 -14.72
N GLN A 362 -1.22 -12.81 -14.11
CA GLN A 362 -0.18 -13.54 -14.81
C GLN A 362 -0.69 -14.85 -15.40
N ARG A 363 -1.48 -15.62 -14.64
CA ARG A 363 -2.07 -16.88 -15.11
C ARG A 363 -3.02 -16.65 -16.27
N GLU A 364 -3.96 -15.74 -16.13
CA GLU A 364 -4.89 -15.40 -17.22
C GLU A 364 -4.15 -14.94 -18.48
N LYS A 365 -3.05 -14.17 -18.32
CA LYS A 365 -2.21 -13.75 -19.44
C LYS A 365 -1.51 -14.93 -20.10
N LYS A 366 -0.92 -15.85 -19.32
CA LYS A 366 -0.29 -17.08 -19.83
C LYS A 366 -1.30 -17.99 -20.52
N GLU A 367 -2.51 -18.11 -19.99
CA GLU A 367 -3.57 -18.94 -20.57
C GLU A 367 -4.06 -18.37 -21.91
N ARG A 368 -4.28 -17.05 -21.99
CA ARG A 368 -4.58 -16.38 -23.28
C ARG A 368 -3.48 -16.59 -24.31
N GLN A 369 -2.21 -16.54 -23.89
CA GLN A 369 -1.07 -16.81 -24.78
C GLN A 369 -1.07 -18.27 -25.27
N ARG A 370 -1.33 -19.24 -24.39
CA ARG A 370 -1.41 -20.67 -24.75
C ARG A 370 -2.54 -20.93 -25.76
N GLN A 371 -3.71 -20.36 -25.51
CA GLN A 371 -4.86 -20.49 -26.41
C GLN A 371 -4.58 -19.85 -27.77
N SER A 372 -3.95 -18.67 -27.79
CA SER A 372 -3.52 -18.00 -29.03
C SER A 372 -2.53 -18.86 -29.81
N VAL A 373 -1.50 -19.41 -29.16
CA VAL A 373 -0.53 -20.30 -29.80
C VAL A 373 -1.19 -21.57 -30.33
N ALA A 374 -2.10 -22.17 -29.56
CA ALA A 374 -2.84 -23.36 -29.99
C ALA A 374 -3.72 -23.06 -31.22
N ALA A 375 -4.43 -21.93 -31.23
CA ALA A 375 -5.23 -21.50 -32.37
C ALA A 375 -4.35 -21.25 -33.62
N THR A 376 -3.21 -20.56 -33.48
CA THR A 376 -2.27 -20.36 -34.59
C THR A 376 -1.72 -21.68 -35.11
N LYS A 377 -1.39 -22.63 -34.23
CA LYS A 377 -0.95 -23.98 -34.63
C LYS A 377 -2.04 -24.72 -35.42
N LEU A 378 -3.31 -24.62 -35.00
CA LEU A 378 -4.43 -25.23 -35.72
C LEU A 378 -4.62 -24.61 -37.11
N VAL A 379 -4.53 -23.29 -37.24
CA VAL A 379 -4.61 -22.60 -38.54
C VAL A 379 -3.44 -23.02 -39.45
N LEU A 380 -2.22 -23.10 -38.92
CA LEU A 380 -1.07 -23.57 -39.67
C LEU A 380 -1.25 -25.04 -40.09
N ALA A 381 -1.75 -25.91 -39.20
CA ALA A 381 -2.02 -27.30 -39.50
C ALA A 381 -3.12 -27.47 -40.57
N SER A 382 -4.22 -26.70 -40.49
CA SER A 382 -5.29 -26.72 -41.48
C SER A 382 -4.82 -26.22 -42.84
N CYS A 383 -4.00 -25.16 -42.87
CA CYS A 383 -3.35 -24.72 -44.10
C CYS A 383 -2.47 -25.83 -44.68
N THR A 384 -1.69 -26.54 -43.88
CA THR A 384 -0.86 -27.66 -44.39
C THR A 384 -1.67 -28.88 -44.85
N SER A 385 -2.86 -29.14 -44.29
CA SER A 385 -3.75 -30.21 -44.77
C SER A 385 -4.52 -29.83 -46.03
N ASP A 386 -4.93 -28.56 -46.17
CA ASP A 386 -5.59 -28.05 -47.38
C ASP A 386 -4.61 -27.95 -48.56
N PHE A 387 -3.32 -27.71 -48.29
CA PHE A 387 -2.25 -27.80 -49.29
C PHE A 387 -2.02 -29.23 -49.83
N LYS A 388 -2.53 -30.28 -49.18
CA LYS A 388 -2.43 -31.66 -49.68
C LYS A 388 -3.55 -32.08 -50.63
N CYS A 389 -4.62 -31.29 -50.82
CA CYS A 389 -5.76 -31.74 -51.63
C CYS A 389 -5.90 -31.11 -53.02
N HIS A 390 -5.30 -29.96 -53.34
CA HIS A 390 -5.38 -29.43 -54.71
C HIS A 390 -4.13 -28.65 -55.14
N LEU A 391 -3.09 -29.37 -55.62
CA LEU A 391 -2.16 -28.79 -56.59
C LEU A 391 -2.66 -29.09 -58.02
N LYS A 392 -3.60 -28.26 -58.49
CA LYS A 392 -3.57 -27.80 -59.89
C LYS A 392 -2.77 -26.49 -59.88
N PRO A 393 -1.74 -26.35 -60.72
CA PRO A 393 -0.90 -25.16 -60.72
C PRO A 393 -1.71 -24.04 -61.37
N TYR A 394 -2.07 -22.99 -60.64
CA TYR A 394 -2.16 -21.60 -61.13
C TYR A 394 -2.66 -20.71 -60.00
N LEU A 395 -1.86 -19.67 -59.72
CA LEU A 395 -2.23 -18.45 -59.01
C LEU A 395 -2.50 -18.59 -57.50
N TYR A 396 -1.43 -18.79 -56.72
CA TYR A 396 -1.39 -18.29 -55.35
C TYR A 396 -0.47 -17.07 -55.26
N SER A 397 -1.06 -15.98 -54.78
CA SER A 397 -0.49 -14.67 -54.54
C SER A 397 0.89 -14.72 -53.89
N GLN A 398 1.86 -14.03 -54.51
CA GLN A 398 3.22 -13.81 -54.02
C GLN A 398 3.27 -13.33 -52.55
N HIS A 399 2.20 -12.70 -52.04
CA HIS A 399 2.17 -12.10 -50.70
C HIS A 399 2.36 -13.11 -49.56
N VAL A 400 1.86 -14.34 -49.68
CA VAL A 400 1.98 -15.36 -48.62
C VAL A 400 3.37 -15.99 -48.65
N LEU A 401 3.96 -16.16 -49.83
CA LEU A 401 5.33 -16.64 -49.97
C LEU A 401 6.33 -15.63 -49.42
N TYR A 402 6.11 -14.32 -49.63
CA TYR A 402 6.92 -13.26 -49.03
C TYR A 402 6.84 -13.24 -47.50
N CYS A 403 5.66 -13.39 -46.89
CA CYS A 403 5.55 -13.44 -45.42
C CYS A 403 6.25 -14.67 -44.80
N ILE A 404 6.24 -15.81 -45.49
CA ILE A 404 6.95 -17.02 -45.04
C ILE A 404 8.46 -16.87 -45.25
N LEU A 405 8.90 -16.27 -46.37
CA LEU A 405 10.30 -15.94 -46.61
C LEU A 405 10.84 -14.94 -45.56
N ASP A 406 10.08 -13.91 -45.18
CA ASP A 406 10.48 -12.97 -44.14
C ASP A 406 10.65 -13.64 -42.77
N LEU A 407 9.74 -14.54 -42.39
CA LEU A 407 9.86 -15.30 -41.14
C LEU A 407 11.05 -16.26 -41.14
N VAL A 408 11.35 -16.89 -42.30
CA VAL A 408 12.51 -17.78 -42.44
C VAL A 408 13.81 -16.98 -42.44
N VAL A 409 13.86 -15.81 -43.09
CA VAL A 409 15.03 -14.91 -43.09
C VAL A 409 15.29 -14.35 -41.69
N GLN A 410 14.25 -13.95 -40.95
CA GLN A 410 14.39 -13.49 -39.55
C GLN A 410 14.92 -14.60 -38.63
N GLU A 411 14.49 -15.84 -38.82
CA GLU A 411 14.97 -16.99 -38.04
C GLU A 411 16.42 -17.40 -38.42
N LEU A 412 16.81 -17.28 -39.69
CA LEU A 412 18.18 -17.52 -40.15
C LEU A 412 19.15 -16.44 -39.63
N LEU A 413 18.76 -15.17 -39.66
CA LEU A 413 19.56 -14.06 -39.10
C LEU A 413 19.70 -14.16 -37.58
N ARG A 414 18.67 -14.64 -36.88
CA ARG A 414 18.72 -14.90 -35.43
C ARG A 414 19.71 -16.03 -35.10
N ARG A 415 19.83 -17.04 -35.96
CA ARG A 415 20.79 -18.15 -35.79
C ARG A 415 22.23 -17.78 -36.14
N GLU A 416 22.46 -16.90 -37.11
CA GLU A 416 23.81 -16.37 -37.38
C GLU A 416 24.32 -15.49 -36.21
N GLY A 417 23.43 -14.70 -35.59
CA GLY A 417 23.76 -13.88 -34.43
C GLY A 417 24.11 -14.67 -33.16
N GLU A 418 23.60 -15.90 -33.02
CA GLU A 418 23.92 -16.83 -31.92
C GLU A 418 25.23 -17.62 -32.14
N SER A 419 25.95 -17.41 -33.27
CA SER A 419 27.29 -18.00 -33.51
C SER A 419 28.45 -17.01 -33.40
N MET A 420 28.16 -15.73 -33.11
CA MET A 420 29.16 -14.66 -32.99
C MET A 420 29.19 -13.94 -31.63
N THR A 421 28.55 -14.53 -30.61
CA THR A 421 28.73 -14.24 -29.18
C THR A 421 28.61 -15.53 -28.39
#